data_AF-A0A519LS02-F1
#
_entry.id   AF-A0A519LS02-F1
#
_cell.length_a   1.000
_cell.length_b   1.000
_cell.length_c   1.000
_cell.angle_alpha   90.00
_cell.angle_beta   90.00
_cell.angle_gamma   90.00
#
_symmetry.space_group_name_H-M   'P 1'
#
loop_
_entity.id
_entity.type
_entity.pdbx_description
1 polymer ?
#
loop_
_entity_poly.entity_id
_entity_poly.type
_entity_poly.pdbx_seq_one_letter_code
_entity_poly.pdbx_strand_id
1 'polypeptide(L)'
;QGNYKLSKLLEGAYREAVPNQFQKDFIDIDKRVNLLYSALMGQVLTVFPIPGDENNKWISYLDAHTVNDPEIEKIKKVLPFYMQSLAESTQSKDYKLPDSLLEGLKKYQHTYGKSIIPHDDKVEAEILYNKYDIFKKLFSWYLYAGLAMFLFTIIKIFNSRKGIIVTVKVFHVIIGLLFALHTVGLIARWYISGHAPWSNAYESVIYVAWATMFFGLAFGRKSELTVASTAFVASMILMVAHWNWTDPAIGNLVPVLDSYWLMIHVAVIVGSYGPFALAMILGCVAMILMLFTNKDNKLKMELNIKELTYINELSLTVGLVMLTIGNFLGGQWANESWGR
;
A
#
# COMPACT_ATOMS: atom_id res chain seq x y z
N GLN A 1 -20.63 -17.07 -38.97
CA GLN A 1 -19.62 -15.98 -38.94
C GLN A 1 -19.92 -15.12 -37.73
N GLY A 2 -19.01 -15.06 -36.74
CA GLY A 2 -19.18 -14.23 -35.55
C GLY A 2 -18.65 -12.82 -35.81
N ASN A 3 -19.51 -11.91 -36.27
CA ASN A 3 -19.10 -10.51 -36.46
C ASN A 3 -19.02 -9.80 -35.11
N TYR A 4 -17.95 -9.02 -34.92
CA TYR A 4 -17.78 -8.22 -33.71
C TYR A 4 -18.86 -7.13 -33.65
N LYS A 5 -19.81 -7.31 -32.71
CA LYS A 5 -21.06 -6.52 -32.66
C LYS A 5 -20.84 -5.01 -32.50
N LEU A 6 -19.70 -4.60 -31.94
CA LEU A 6 -19.38 -3.21 -31.66
C LEU A 6 -18.69 -2.49 -32.83
N SER A 7 -18.26 -3.23 -33.87
CA SER A 7 -17.41 -2.70 -34.95
C SER A 7 -17.94 -1.41 -35.59
N LYS A 8 -19.23 -1.36 -35.94
CA LYS A 8 -19.84 -0.17 -36.57
C LYS A 8 -19.89 1.05 -35.66
N LEU A 9 -20.10 0.85 -34.36
CA LEU A 9 -20.16 1.94 -33.37
C LEU A 9 -18.76 2.48 -33.07
N LEU A 10 -17.77 1.59 -33.02
CA LEU A 10 -16.37 1.92 -32.78
C LEU A 10 -15.74 2.67 -33.94
N GLU A 11 -16.05 2.30 -35.19
CA GLU A 11 -15.52 2.98 -36.37
C GLU A 11 -15.88 4.48 -36.38
N GLY A 12 -17.11 4.82 -35.96
CA GLY A 12 -17.51 6.21 -35.76
C GLY A 12 -16.82 6.86 -34.56
N ALA A 13 -16.77 6.14 -33.42
CA ALA A 13 -16.17 6.66 -32.19
C ALA A 13 -14.66 6.97 -32.31
N TYR A 14 -13.88 6.14 -33.00
CA TYR A 14 -12.44 6.33 -33.20
C TYR A 14 -12.10 7.42 -34.23
N ARG A 15 -13.05 7.81 -35.08
CA ARG A 15 -12.85 8.89 -36.07
C ARG A 15 -13.06 10.28 -35.49
N GLU A 16 -13.76 10.39 -34.36
CA GLU A 16 -14.01 11.67 -33.71
C GLU A 16 -12.74 12.19 -33.00
N ALA A 17 -12.41 13.46 -33.22
CA ALA A 17 -11.29 14.11 -32.53
C ALA A 17 -11.55 14.27 -31.02
N VAL A 18 -12.83 14.45 -30.63
CA VAL A 18 -13.25 14.54 -29.23
C VAL A 18 -14.50 13.68 -29.02
N PRO A 19 -14.32 12.41 -28.60
CA PRO A 19 -15.44 11.49 -28.40
C PRO A 19 -16.36 11.96 -27.26
N ASN A 20 -17.67 11.84 -27.44
CA ASN A 20 -18.66 12.07 -26.38
C ASN A 20 -18.64 10.92 -25.34
N GLN A 21 -19.34 11.09 -24.20
CA GLN A 21 -19.30 10.09 -23.13
C GLN A 21 -19.76 8.69 -23.59
N PHE A 22 -20.80 8.63 -24.42
CA PHE A 22 -21.29 7.38 -24.99
C PHE A 22 -20.21 6.69 -25.85
N GLN A 23 -19.55 7.43 -26.73
CA GLN A 23 -18.45 6.91 -27.55
C GLN A 23 -17.25 6.46 -26.71
N LYS A 24 -16.91 7.19 -25.64
CA LYS A 24 -15.86 6.81 -24.69
C LYS A 24 -16.20 5.48 -24.00
N ASP A 25 -17.45 5.29 -23.58
CA ASP A 25 -17.88 4.06 -22.92
C ASP A 25 -17.75 2.85 -23.87
N PHE A 26 -18.10 2.99 -25.15
CA PHE A 26 -17.92 1.92 -26.14
C PHE A 26 -16.45 1.62 -26.45
N ILE A 27 -15.60 2.66 -26.56
CA ILE A 27 -14.15 2.50 -26.68
C ILE A 27 -13.58 1.77 -25.47
N ASP A 28 -14.05 2.07 -24.26
CA ASP A 28 -13.61 1.38 -23.03
C ASP A 28 -14.03 -0.10 -23.04
N ILE A 29 -15.27 -0.40 -23.45
CA ILE A 29 -15.72 -1.78 -23.62
C ILE A 29 -14.86 -2.52 -24.66
N ASP A 30 -14.56 -1.89 -25.79
CA ASP A 30 -13.71 -2.49 -26.81
C ASP A 30 -12.31 -2.81 -26.30
N LYS A 31 -11.69 -1.89 -25.56
CA LYS A 31 -10.40 -2.13 -24.89
C LYS A 31 -10.48 -3.33 -23.94
N ARG A 32 -11.54 -3.45 -23.13
CA ARG A 32 -11.72 -4.58 -22.21
C ARG A 32 -11.91 -5.91 -22.97
N VAL A 33 -12.66 -5.92 -24.07
CA VAL A 33 -12.85 -7.12 -24.89
C VAL A 33 -11.55 -7.54 -25.57
N ASN A 34 -10.80 -6.60 -26.15
CA ASN A 34 -9.49 -6.88 -26.74
C ASN A 34 -8.49 -7.38 -25.71
N LEU A 35 -8.51 -6.82 -24.49
CA LEU A 35 -7.67 -7.29 -23.39
C LEU A 35 -8.04 -8.71 -22.96
N LEU A 36 -9.34 -9.03 -22.86
CA LEU A 36 -9.81 -10.39 -22.61
C LEU A 36 -9.36 -11.35 -23.72
N TYR A 37 -9.52 -10.97 -24.98
CA TYR A 37 -9.09 -11.80 -26.11
C TYR A 37 -7.57 -12.02 -26.09
N SER A 38 -6.80 -10.96 -25.83
CA SER A 38 -5.33 -11.03 -25.70
C SER A 38 -4.91 -11.95 -24.55
N ALA A 39 -5.65 -11.93 -23.43
CA ALA A 39 -5.40 -12.82 -22.30
C ALA A 39 -5.73 -14.28 -22.63
N LEU A 40 -6.86 -14.55 -23.29
CA LEU A 40 -7.26 -15.90 -23.72
C LEU A 40 -6.31 -16.49 -24.76
N MET A 41 -5.84 -15.67 -25.69
CA MET A 41 -4.83 -16.06 -26.68
C MET A 41 -3.42 -16.14 -26.08
N GLY A 42 -3.21 -15.66 -24.85
CA GLY A 42 -1.93 -15.64 -24.15
C GLY A 42 -0.91 -14.64 -24.70
N GLN A 43 -1.35 -13.61 -25.43
CA GLN A 43 -0.50 -12.47 -25.84
C GLN A 43 -0.08 -11.60 -24.64
N VAL A 44 -0.89 -11.57 -23.58
CA VAL A 44 -0.61 -10.77 -22.38
C VAL A 44 0.53 -11.37 -21.54
N LEU A 45 0.75 -12.68 -21.64
CA LEU A 45 1.73 -13.39 -20.81
C LEU A 45 3.11 -13.36 -21.47
N THR A 46 3.93 -12.39 -21.07
CA THR A 46 5.33 -12.25 -21.51
C THR A 46 6.25 -13.10 -20.63
N VAL A 47 6.83 -14.16 -21.19
CA VAL A 47 7.64 -15.15 -20.43
C VAL A 47 9.00 -15.43 -21.04
N PHE A 48 9.27 -14.93 -22.25
CA PHE A 48 10.55 -15.13 -22.93
C PHE A 48 11.34 -13.81 -22.95
N PRO A 49 12.41 -13.66 -22.16
CA PRO A 49 13.34 -12.56 -22.35
C PRO A 49 14.05 -12.68 -23.71
N ILE A 50 14.23 -11.56 -24.39
CA ILE A 50 15.05 -11.47 -25.60
C ILE A 50 16.54 -11.37 -25.18
N PRO A 51 17.41 -12.30 -25.60
CA PRO A 51 18.84 -12.22 -25.30
C PRO A 51 19.47 -10.93 -25.82
N GLY A 52 20.13 -10.17 -24.95
CA GLY A 52 20.92 -8.99 -25.35
C GLY A 52 20.11 -7.76 -25.77
N ASP A 53 18.80 -7.72 -25.55
CA ASP A 53 17.97 -6.54 -25.81
C ASP A 53 18.31 -5.40 -24.83
N GLU A 54 18.58 -4.20 -25.34
CA GLU A 54 18.98 -3.03 -24.53
C GLU A 54 17.94 -2.65 -23.47
N ASN A 55 16.65 -2.90 -23.75
CA ASN A 55 15.54 -2.58 -22.86
C ASN A 55 15.10 -3.78 -22.01
N ASN A 56 15.84 -4.89 -22.08
CA ASN A 56 15.49 -6.15 -21.43
C ASN A 56 14.05 -6.60 -21.73
N LYS A 57 13.61 -6.51 -22.99
CA LYS A 57 12.23 -6.81 -23.38
C LYS A 57 11.87 -8.28 -23.19
N TRP A 58 10.68 -8.53 -22.62
CA TRP A 58 10.06 -9.85 -22.54
C TRP A 58 8.92 -9.95 -23.55
N ILE A 59 8.79 -11.10 -24.20
CA ILE A 59 7.79 -11.34 -25.23
C ILE A 59 6.88 -12.52 -24.89
N SER A 60 5.69 -12.49 -25.47
CA SER A 60 4.72 -13.57 -25.37
C SER A 60 5.14 -14.78 -26.20
N TYR A 61 4.51 -15.94 -25.98
CA TYR A 61 4.78 -17.12 -26.80
C TYR A 61 4.38 -16.93 -28.27
N LEU A 62 3.37 -16.09 -28.55
CA LEU A 62 2.95 -15.78 -29.91
C LEU A 62 3.99 -14.93 -30.62
N ASP A 63 4.51 -13.93 -29.92
CA ASP A 63 5.53 -13.03 -30.46
C ASP A 63 6.89 -13.74 -30.58
N ALA A 64 7.15 -14.76 -29.77
CA ALA A 64 8.37 -15.57 -29.86
C ALA A 64 8.56 -16.26 -31.23
N HIS A 65 7.49 -16.44 -32.02
CA HIS A 65 7.59 -16.94 -33.39
C HIS A 65 8.05 -15.89 -34.41
N THR A 66 8.00 -14.61 -34.04
CA THR A 66 8.36 -13.47 -34.92
C THR A 66 9.80 -13.01 -34.72
N VAL A 67 10.44 -13.41 -33.62
CA VAL A 67 11.81 -13.04 -33.28
C VAL A 67 12.78 -14.10 -33.78
N ASN A 68 13.71 -13.70 -34.64
CA ASN A 68 14.73 -14.57 -35.20
C ASN A 68 15.97 -14.60 -34.29
N ASP A 69 15.87 -15.31 -33.16
CA ASP A 69 16.95 -15.51 -32.20
C ASP A 69 17.20 -17.02 -31.94
N PRO A 70 18.45 -17.51 -32.02
CA PRO A 70 18.76 -18.94 -31.85
C PRO A 70 18.36 -19.53 -30.50
N GLU A 71 18.36 -18.75 -29.42
CA GLU A 71 18.01 -19.23 -28.08
C GLU A 71 16.48 -19.23 -27.89
N ILE A 72 15.79 -18.23 -28.46
CA ILE A 72 14.32 -18.21 -28.49
C ILE A 72 13.77 -19.38 -29.32
N GLU A 73 14.39 -19.71 -30.46
CA GLU A 73 13.99 -20.87 -31.29
C GLU A 73 13.99 -22.19 -30.51
N LYS A 74 14.93 -22.36 -29.57
CA LYS A 74 15.02 -23.57 -28.72
C LYS A 74 13.90 -23.63 -27.68
N ILE A 75 13.48 -22.48 -27.14
CA ILE A 75 12.58 -22.42 -25.98
C ILE A 75 11.12 -22.10 -26.33
N LYS A 76 10.83 -21.51 -27.51
CA LYS A 76 9.47 -21.02 -27.85
C LYS A 76 8.38 -22.10 -27.83
N LYS A 77 8.73 -23.37 -27.98
CA LYS A 77 7.78 -24.51 -27.91
C LYS A 77 7.52 -25.01 -26.48
N VAL A 78 8.33 -24.60 -25.51
CA VAL A 78 8.23 -25.09 -24.13
C VAL A 78 6.89 -24.76 -23.49
N LEU A 79 6.32 -23.57 -23.74
CA LEU A 79 5.05 -23.18 -23.12
C LEU A 79 3.85 -24.02 -23.63
N PRO A 80 3.64 -24.22 -24.96
CA PRO A 80 2.64 -25.16 -25.45
C PRO A 80 2.82 -26.58 -24.93
N PHE A 81 4.06 -27.11 -24.91
CA PHE A 81 4.33 -28.44 -24.39
C PHE A 81 4.08 -28.55 -22.88
N TYR A 82 4.42 -27.51 -22.11
CA TYR A 82 4.11 -27.43 -20.70
C TYR A 82 2.59 -27.50 -20.48
N MET A 83 1.80 -26.68 -21.18
CA MET A 83 0.34 -26.67 -21.05
C MET A 83 -0.28 -28.03 -21.40
N GLN A 84 0.19 -28.67 -22.47
CA GLN A 84 -0.26 -30.02 -22.84
C GLN A 84 0.10 -31.04 -21.76
N SER A 85 1.36 -31.07 -21.32
CA SER A 85 1.82 -32.02 -20.30
C SER A 85 1.11 -31.82 -18.97
N LEU A 86 0.78 -30.58 -18.59
CA LEU A 86 0.03 -30.26 -17.39
C LEU A 86 -1.40 -30.80 -17.46
N ALA A 87 -2.07 -30.66 -18.62
CA ALA A 87 -3.41 -31.22 -18.85
C ALA A 87 -3.42 -32.75 -18.72
N GLU A 88 -2.42 -33.43 -19.29
CA GLU A 88 -2.25 -34.90 -19.15
C GLU A 88 -1.96 -35.29 -17.69
N SER A 89 -1.11 -34.51 -17.01
CA SER A 89 -0.70 -34.75 -15.61
C SER A 89 -1.85 -34.59 -14.62
N THR A 90 -2.86 -33.75 -14.91
CA THR A 90 -4.05 -33.66 -14.05
C THR A 90 -4.86 -34.96 -13.98
N GLN A 91 -4.77 -35.80 -15.02
CA GLN A 91 -5.42 -37.11 -15.06
C GLN A 91 -4.53 -38.21 -14.47
N SER A 92 -3.24 -38.22 -14.84
CA SER A 92 -2.29 -39.26 -14.42
C SER A 92 -1.73 -39.06 -13.00
N LYS A 93 -1.82 -37.83 -12.45
CA LYS A 93 -1.17 -37.37 -11.21
C LYS A 93 0.37 -37.41 -11.22
N ASP A 94 1.00 -37.60 -12.38
CA ASP A 94 2.47 -37.53 -12.53
C ASP A 94 2.89 -36.16 -13.08
N TYR A 95 3.51 -35.34 -12.24
CA TYR A 95 3.93 -33.97 -12.58
C TYR A 95 5.41 -33.84 -12.97
N LYS A 96 6.15 -34.95 -13.12
CA LYS A 96 7.61 -34.89 -13.40
C LYS A 96 7.95 -34.16 -14.70
N LEU A 97 7.18 -34.40 -15.77
CA LEU A 97 7.41 -33.78 -17.07
C LEU A 97 7.10 -32.27 -17.06
N PRO A 98 5.92 -31.78 -16.60
CA PRO A 98 5.68 -30.35 -16.52
C PRO A 98 6.66 -29.64 -15.58
N ASP A 99 7.05 -30.24 -14.45
CA ASP A 99 8.05 -29.67 -13.54
C ASP A 99 9.41 -29.49 -14.23
N SER A 100 9.86 -30.50 -14.99
CA SER A 100 11.10 -30.40 -15.75
C SER A 100 11.06 -29.33 -16.85
N LEU A 101 9.92 -29.16 -17.52
CA LEU A 101 9.74 -28.10 -18.53
C LEU A 101 9.75 -26.71 -17.88
N LEU A 102 9.10 -26.57 -16.73
CA LEU A 102 9.07 -25.34 -15.95
C LEU A 102 10.47 -24.97 -15.43
N GLU A 103 11.24 -25.93 -14.94
CA GLU A 103 12.63 -25.70 -14.55
C GLU A 103 13.50 -25.25 -15.73
N GLY A 104 13.31 -25.83 -16.92
CA GLY A 104 13.99 -25.41 -18.14
C GLY A 104 13.68 -23.96 -18.51
N LEU A 105 12.41 -23.57 -18.44
CA LEU A 105 11.98 -22.20 -18.68
C LEU A 105 12.56 -21.23 -17.64
N LYS A 106 12.54 -21.59 -16.35
CA LYS A 106 13.17 -20.79 -15.28
C LYS A 106 14.65 -20.58 -15.52
N LYS A 107 15.40 -21.64 -15.86
CA LYS A 107 16.84 -21.54 -16.15
C LYS A 107 17.11 -20.60 -17.33
N TYR A 108 16.30 -20.66 -18.39
CA TYR A 108 16.38 -19.71 -19.50
C TYR A 108 16.14 -18.27 -19.02
N GLN A 109 15.06 -18.05 -18.26
CA GLN A 109 14.71 -16.74 -17.72
C GLN A 109 15.81 -16.15 -16.82
N HIS A 110 16.37 -16.93 -15.90
CA HIS A 110 17.47 -16.49 -15.05
C HIS A 110 18.78 -16.23 -15.81
N THR A 111 18.99 -16.88 -16.95
CA THR A 111 20.19 -16.69 -17.77
C THR A 111 20.11 -15.39 -18.57
N TYR A 112 18.98 -15.15 -19.25
CA TYR A 112 18.83 -14.03 -20.19
C TYR A 112 18.06 -12.82 -19.61
N GLY A 113 17.32 -13.00 -18.51
CA GLY A 113 16.54 -11.96 -17.82
C GLY A 113 17.12 -11.54 -16.47
N LYS A 114 18.37 -11.93 -16.15
CA LYS A 114 19.02 -11.70 -14.85
C LYS A 114 19.00 -10.24 -14.38
N SER A 115 19.03 -9.30 -15.31
CA SER A 115 19.04 -7.85 -15.04
C SER A 115 17.77 -7.34 -14.36
N ILE A 116 16.64 -8.01 -14.56
CA ILE A 116 15.31 -7.56 -14.09
C ILE A 116 14.69 -8.51 -13.08
N ILE A 117 15.02 -9.80 -13.14
CA ILE A 117 14.48 -10.79 -12.20
C ILE A 117 14.98 -10.46 -10.79
N PRO A 118 14.08 -10.31 -9.80
CA PRO A 118 14.47 -10.10 -8.41
C PRO A 118 15.37 -11.24 -7.89
N HIS A 119 16.32 -10.91 -7.01
CA HIS A 119 17.12 -11.92 -6.31
C HIS A 119 16.22 -12.84 -5.47
N ASP A 120 16.61 -14.10 -5.27
CA ASP A 120 15.81 -15.09 -4.55
C ASP A 120 15.46 -14.62 -3.12
N ASP A 121 16.38 -13.94 -2.43
CA ASP A 121 16.13 -13.36 -1.10
C ASP A 121 14.99 -12.33 -1.11
N LYS A 122 14.87 -11.55 -2.19
CA LYS A 122 13.82 -10.54 -2.35
C LYS A 122 12.47 -11.21 -2.61
N VAL A 123 12.46 -12.29 -3.40
CA VAL A 123 11.27 -13.12 -3.63
C VAL A 123 10.82 -13.79 -2.33
N GLU A 124 11.74 -14.35 -1.55
CA GLU A 124 11.44 -14.95 -0.26
C GLU A 124 10.90 -13.91 0.75
N ALA A 125 11.52 -12.72 0.80
CA ALA A 125 11.04 -11.61 1.62
C ALA A 125 9.60 -11.21 1.25
N GLU A 126 9.27 -11.16 -0.04
CA GLU A 126 7.90 -10.87 -0.52
C GLU A 126 6.92 -11.98 -0.14
N ILE A 127 7.30 -13.25 -0.29
CA ILE A 127 6.47 -14.39 0.13
C ILE A 127 6.19 -14.33 1.63
N LEU A 128 7.21 -14.06 2.44
CA LEU A 128 7.07 -13.92 3.90
C LEU A 128 6.19 -12.72 4.25
N TYR A 129 6.39 -11.58 3.61
CA TYR A 129 5.61 -10.37 3.81
C TYR A 129 4.11 -10.62 3.54
N ASN A 130 3.79 -11.25 2.41
CA ASN A 130 2.41 -11.58 2.03
C ASN A 130 1.81 -12.70 2.91
N LYS A 131 2.61 -13.67 3.36
CA LYS A 131 2.16 -14.75 4.24
C LYS A 131 1.81 -14.25 5.64
N TYR A 132 2.61 -13.35 6.20
CA TYR A 132 2.36 -12.80 7.53
C TYR A 132 1.29 -11.71 7.53
N ASP A 133 1.21 -10.93 6.46
CA ASP A 133 0.26 -9.83 6.26
C ASP A 133 0.10 -8.99 7.53
N ILE A 134 1.22 -8.36 7.92
CA ILE A 134 1.36 -7.67 9.20
C ILE A 134 0.25 -6.63 9.38
N PHE A 135 -0.01 -5.83 8.34
CA PHE A 135 -0.96 -4.71 8.38
C PHE A 135 -2.39 -5.16 8.64
N LYS A 136 -2.80 -6.33 8.13
CA LYS A 136 -4.15 -6.89 8.36
C LYS A 136 -4.40 -7.28 9.81
N LYS A 137 -3.38 -7.68 10.56
CA LYS A 137 -3.52 -7.99 12.01
C LYS A 137 -3.25 -6.76 12.88
N LEU A 138 -2.35 -5.90 12.41
CA LEU A 138 -1.86 -4.74 13.15
C LEU A 138 -2.98 -3.77 13.52
N PHE A 139 -3.96 -3.55 12.63
CA PHE A 139 -5.11 -2.68 12.95
C PHE A 139 -5.87 -3.21 14.18
N SER A 140 -6.14 -4.53 14.25
CA SER A 140 -6.88 -5.14 15.36
C SER A 140 -6.08 -5.03 16.67
N TRP A 141 -4.77 -5.22 16.62
CA TRP A 141 -3.90 -5.10 17.80
C TRP A 141 -3.85 -3.67 18.32
N TYR A 142 -3.73 -2.67 17.44
CA TYR A 142 -3.83 -1.26 17.82
C TYR A 142 -5.21 -0.93 18.41
N LEU A 143 -6.28 -1.45 17.82
CA LEU A 143 -7.64 -1.20 18.29
C LEU A 143 -7.82 -1.73 19.73
N TYR A 144 -7.46 -2.99 19.98
CA TYR A 144 -7.61 -3.58 21.31
C TYR A 144 -6.69 -2.93 22.34
N ALA A 145 -5.42 -2.70 22.00
CA ALA A 145 -4.48 -2.06 22.91
C ALA A 145 -4.86 -0.60 23.19
N GLY A 146 -5.22 0.17 22.16
CA GLY A 146 -5.63 1.57 22.27
C GLY A 146 -6.92 1.74 23.08
N LEU A 147 -7.95 0.94 22.79
CA LEU A 147 -9.23 1.00 23.50
C LEU A 147 -9.09 0.55 24.97
N ALA A 148 -8.34 -0.53 25.22
CA ALA A 148 -8.06 -0.97 26.59
C ALA A 148 -7.27 0.11 27.37
N MET A 149 -6.21 0.64 26.78
CA MET A 149 -5.42 1.71 27.40
C MET A 149 -6.28 2.95 27.67
N PHE A 150 -7.15 3.32 26.74
CA PHE A 150 -8.05 4.47 26.88
C PHE A 150 -8.96 4.27 28.11
N LEU A 151 -9.64 3.13 28.20
CA LEU A 151 -10.52 2.80 29.33
C LEU A 151 -9.75 2.80 30.66
N PHE A 152 -8.59 2.15 30.73
CA PHE A 152 -7.79 2.13 31.96
C PHE A 152 -7.23 3.51 32.33
N THR A 153 -6.92 4.36 31.35
CA THR A 153 -6.47 5.73 31.59
C THR A 153 -7.61 6.57 32.18
N ILE A 154 -8.84 6.45 31.67
CA ILE A 154 -10.01 7.10 32.25
C ILE A 154 -10.26 6.61 33.69
N ILE A 155 -10.18 5.30 33.94
CA ILE A 155 -10.34 4.75 35.29
C ILE A 155 -9.24 5.29 36.23
N LYS A 156 -7.99 5.40 35.75
CA LYS A 156 -6.84 5.90 36.52
C LYS A 156 -7.06 7.32 37.04
N ILE A 157 -7.75 8.18 36.29
CA ILE A 157 -8.07 9.57 36.69
C ILE A 157 -8.85 9.59 38.02
N PHE A 158 -9.77 8.65 38.19
CA PHE A 158 -10.62 8.55 39.37
C PHE A 158 -10.05 7.60 40.43
N ASN A 159 -9.37 6.53 40.02
CA ASN A 159 -8.91 5.45 40.88
C ASN A 159 -7.45 5.06 40.57
N SER A 160 -6.51 5.62 41.34
CA SER A 160 -5.07 5.45 41.11
C SER A 160 -4.47 4.24 41.85
N ARG A 161 -5.17 3.09 41.89
CA ARG A 161 -4.61 1.84 42.43
C ARG A 161 -3.38 1.40 41.63
N LYS A 162 -2.39 0.81 42.32
CA LYS A 162 -1.14 0.32 41.70
C LYS A 162 -1.39 -0.58 40.49
N GLY A 163 -2.37 -1.48 40.56
CA GLY A 163 -2.72 -2.37 39.44
C GLY A 163 -3.11 -1.62 38.17
N ILE A 164 -3.96 -0.59 38.27
CA ILE A 164 -4.40 0.21 37.12
C ILE A 164 -3.22 0.96 36.49
N ILE A 165 -2.35 1.55 37.32
CA ILE A 165 -1.16 2.27 36.86
C ILE A 165 -0.22 1.31 36.09
N VAL A 166 0.00 0.10 36.61
CA VAL A 166 0.82 -0.91 35.94
C VAL A 166 0.19 -1.33 34.62
N THR A 167 -1.13 -1.57 34.59
CA THR A 167 -1.85 -1.94 33.36
C THR A 167 -1.71 -0.88 32.27
N VAL A 168 -1.88 0.41 32.59
CA VAL A 168 -1.70 1.50 31.60
C VAL A 168 -0.27 1.52 31.06
N LYS A 169 0.74 1.35 31.92
CA LYS A 169 2.15 1.28 31.49
C LYS A 169 2.43 0.09 30.58
N VAL A 170 1.86 -1.08 30.89
CA VAL A 170 1.99 -2.28 30.04
C VAL A 170 1.41 -2.02 28.66
N PHE A 171 0.21 -1.45 28.56
CA PHE A 171 -0.38 -1.12 27.26
C PHE A 171 0.39 -0.04 26.50
N HIS A 172 0.96 0.95 27.20
CA HIS A 172 1.82 1.95 26.58
C HIS A 172 3.05 1.31 25.92
N VAL A 173 3.69 0.34 26.59
CA VAL A 173 4.82 -0.42 26.02
C VAL A 173 4.35 -1.29 24.85
N ILE A 174 3.19 -1.95 24.95
CA ILE A 174 2.61 -2.73 23.86
C ILE A 174 2.40 -1.85 22.62
N ILE A 175 1.82 -0.66 22.77
CA ILE A 175 1.63 0.28 21.65
C ILE A 175 2.98 0.69 21.03
N GLY A 176 4.01 0.93 21.84
CA GLY A 176 5.36 1.17 21.34
C GLY A 176 5.92 0.01 20.52
N LEU A 177 5.70 -1.24 20.96
CA LEU A 177 6.10 -2.44 20.21
C LEU A 177 5.30 -2.60 18.91
N LEU A 178 3.99 -2.31 18.92
CA LEU A 178 3.17 -2.30 17.72
C LEU A 178 3.64 -1.24 16.72
N PHE A 179 4.12 -0.09 17.20
CA PHE A 179 4.70 0.95 16.36
C PHE A 179 6.05 0.54 15.75
N ALA A 180 6.89 -0.16 16.52
CA ALA A 180 8.10 -0.76 15.97
C ALA A 180 7.75 -1.79 14.87
N LEU A 181 6.76 -2.65 15.10
CA LEU A 181 6.30 -3.62 14.10
C LEU A 181 5.72 -2.93 12.84
N HIS A 182 4.96 -1.85 13.02
CA HIS A 182 4.46 -1.02 11.91
C HIS A 182 5.63 -0.50 11.06
N THR A 183 6.66 0.03 11.72
CA THR A 183 7.86 0.58 11.08
C THR A 183 8.61 -0.50 10.31
N VAL A 184 8.81 -1.68 10.90
CA VAL A 184 9.43 -2.83 10.22
C VAL A 184 8.62 -3.27 9.00
N GLY A 185 7.29 -3.27 9.09
CA GLY A 185 6.40 -3.57 7.95
C GLY A 185 6.59 -2.60 6.78
N LEU A 186 6.71 -1.29 7.05
CA LEU A 186 6.98 -0.29 6.02
C LEU A 186 8.38 -0.44 5.42
N ILE A 187 9.40 -0.72 6.25
CA ILE A 187 10.78 -0.96 5.77
C ILE A 187 10.83 -2.21 4.88
N ALA A 188 10.17 -3.30 5.29
CA ALA A 188 10.09 -4.51 4.49
C ALA A 188 9.40 -4.23 3.14
N ARG A 189 8.30 -3.46 3.15
CA ARG A 189 7.61 -3.06 1.91
C ARG A 189 8.50 -2.21 1.01
N TRP A 190 9.24 -1.25 1.56
CA TRP A 190 10.21 -0.45 0.80
C TRP A 190 11.28 -1.33 0.14
N TYR A 191 11.85 -2.29 0.89
CA TYR A 191 12.84 -3.22 0.35
C TYR A 191 12.27 -4.07 -0.80
N ILE A 192 11.03 -4.57 -0.67
CA ILE A 192 10.37 -5.40 -1.68
C ILE A 192 9.97 -4.57 -2.91
N SER A 193 9.36 -3.40 -2.74
CA SER A 193 8.92 -2.58 -3.86
C SER A 193 10.06 -1.88 -4.60
N GLY A 194 11.20 -1.67 -3.93
CA GLY A 194 12.32 -0.89 -4.48
C GLY A 194 12.08 0.62 -4.48
N HIS A 195 10.98 1.08 -3.88
CA HIS A 195 10.65 2.50 -3.76
C HIS A 195 10.00 2.82 -2.42
N ALA A 196 9.91 4.10 -2.06
CA ALA A 196 9.30 4.49 -0.80
C ALA A 196 7.80 4.07 -0.73
N PRO A 197 7.31 3.58 0.42
CA PRO A 197 6.00 2.93 0.54
C PRO A 197 4.88 3.96 0.75
N TRP A 198 4.70 4.87 -0.21
CA TRP A 198 3.62 5.86 -0.29
C TRP A 198 3.31 6.24 -1.74
N SER A 199 3.49 5.30 -2.69
CA SER A 199 3.28 5.56 -4.12
C SER A 199 1.83 5.39 -4.57
N ASN A 200 1.04 4.62 -3.83
CA ASN A 200 -0.36 4.34 -4.14
C ASN A 200 -1.29 4.64 -2.94
N ALA A 201 -2.60 4.48 -3.16
CA ALA A 201 -3.61 4.77 -2.14
C ALA A 201 -3.47 3.89 -0.88
N TYR A 202 -3.23 2.59 -1.04
CA TYR A 202 -3.02 1.67 0.08
C TYR A 202 -1.81 2.10 0.91
N GLU A 203 -0.69 2.32 0.23
CA GLU A 203 0.58 2.74 0.82
C GLU A 203 0.50 4.09 1.54
N SER A 204 -0.23 5.04 0.95
CA SER A 204 -0.47 6.33 1.57
C SER A 204 -1.25 6.21 2.88
N VAL A 205 -2.30 5.38 2.92
CA VAL A 205 -3.13 5.22 4.14
C VAL A 205 -2.34 4.54 5.27
N ILE A 206 -1.56 3.49 4.97
CA ILE A 206 -0.70 2.86 5.99
C ILE A 206 0.37 3.84 6.50
N TYR A 207 0.94 4.67 5.62
CA TYR A 207 1.89 5.70 6.01
C TYR A 207 1.24 6.81 6.87
N VAL A 208 0.01 7.24 6.55
CA VAL A 208 -0.74 8.18 7.41
C VAL A 208 -0.96 7.59 8.80
N ALA A 209 -1.36 6.32 8.90
CA ALA A 209 -1.54 5.67 10.21
C ALA A 209 -0.22 5.60 10.99
N TRP A 210 0.90 5.33 10.31
CA TRP A 210 2.23 5.38 10.91
C TRP A 210 2.58 6.79 11.39
N ALA A 211 2.36 7.82 10.58
CA ALA A 211 2.60 9.21 10.94
C ALA A 211 1.75 9.65 12.14
N THR A 212 0.45 9.30 12.17
CA THR A 212 -0.44 9.57 13.32
C THR A 212 0.12 8.98 14.61
N MET A 213 0.56 7.72 14.58
CA MET A 213 1.13 7.06 15.75
C MET A 213 2.50 7.64 16.14
N PHE A 214 3.35 7.97 15.15
CA PHE A 214 4.64 8.62 15.36
C PHE A 214 4.48 9.93 16.13
N PHE A 215 3.61 10.83 15.66
CA PHE A 215 3.34 12.10 16.34
C PHE A 215 2.61 11.89 17.67
N GLY A 216 1.73 10.89 17.76
CA GLY A 216 1.08 10.50 19.01
C GLY A 216 2.07 10.10 20.10
N LEU A 217 3.08 9.30 19.76
CA LEU A 217 4.16 8.93 20.69
C LEU A 217 5.15 10.08 20.91
N ALA A 218 5.44 10.89 19.89
CA ALA A 218 6.39 11.99 20.00
C ALA A 218 5.88 13.12 20.90
N PHE A 219 4.62 13.52 20.73
CA PHE A 219 4.01 14.60 21.51
C PHE A 219 3.33 14.10 22.78
N GLY A 220 2.82 12.86 22.78
CA GLY A 220 2.13 12.22 23.91
C GLY A 220 3.02 11.49 24.91
N ARG A 221 4.35 11.68 24.91
CA ARG A 221 5.28 10.94 25.81
C ARG A 221 4.89 10.96 27.29
N LYS A 222 4.25 12.04 27.74
CA LYS A 222 3.77 12.21 29.12
C LYS A 222 2.24 12.06 29.25
N SER A 223 1.52 12.04 28.14
CA SER A 223 0.06 11.93 28.10
C SER A 223 -0.38 10.54 27.68
N GLU A 224 -0.73 9.71 28.66
CA GLU A 224 -1.28 8.37 28.42
C GLU A 224 -2.55 8.42 27.56
N LEU A 225 -3.36 9.46 27.76
CA LEU A 225 -4.61 9.64 27.02
C LEU A 225 -4.36 9.98 25.55
N THR A 226 -3.33 10.78 25.25
CA THR A 226 -2.90 11.03 23.87
C THR A 226 -2.44 9.75 23.18
N VAL A 227 -1.60 8.94 23.83
CA VAL A 227 -1.10 7.68 23.24
C VAL A 227 -2.24 6.68 23.01
N ALA A 228 -3.16 6.54 23.95
CA ALA A 228 -4.31 5.66 23.78
C ALA A 228 -5.23 6.11 22.63
N SER A 229 -5.53 7.41 22.57
CA SER A 229 -6.42 7.99 21.55
C SER A 229 -5.81 7.92 20.14
N THR A 230 -4.50 8.12 20.04
CA THR A 230 -3.77 8.01 18.76
C THR A 230 -3.67 6.58 18.28
N ALA A 231 -3.41 5.62 19.17
CA ALA A 231 -3.45 4.19 18.82
C ALA A 231 -4.84 3.78 18.31
N PHE A 232 -5.90 4.28 18.94
CA PHE A 232 -7.27 4.07 18.47
C PHE A 232 -7.48 4.63 17.05
N VAL A 233 -7.11 5.88 16.78
CA VAL A 233 -7.28 6.44 15.42
C VAL A 233 -6.35 5.81 14.38
N ALA A 234 -5.11 5.49 14.73
CA ALA A 234 -4.21 4.74 13.84
C ALA A 234 -4.82 3.37 13.46
N SER A 235 -5.51 2.71 14.40
CA SER A 235 -6.24 1.47 14.11
C SER A 235 -7.38 1.66 13.10
N MET A 236 -8.13 2.77 13.21
CA MET A 236 -9.21 3.09 12.27
C MET A 236 -8.66 3.38 10.87
N ILE A 237 -7.56 4.14 10.78
CA ILE A 237 -6.90 4.45 9.50
C ILE A 237 -6.39 3.15 8.85
N LEU A 238 -5.71 2.27 9.61
CA LEU A 238 -5.26 0.97 9.11
C LEU A 238 -6.42 0.06 8.69
N MET A 239 -7.55 0.10 9.39
CA MET A 239 -8.74 -0.66 9.01
C MET A 239 -9.27 -0.21 7.64
N VAL A 240 -9.31 1.10 7.39
CA VAL A 240 -9.75 1.68 6.12
C VAL A 240 -8.84 1.29 4.95
N ALA A 241 -7.54 1.11 5.20
CA ALA A 241 -6.58 0.61 4.19
C ALA A 241 -6.89 -0.83 3.71
N HIS A 242 -7.70 -1.60 4.43
CA HIS A 242 -8.04 -2.98 4.06
C HIS A 242 -9.46 -3.12 3.51
N TRP A 243 -10.15 -2.00 3.28
CA TRP A 243 -11.44 -2.03 2.60
C TRP A 243 -11.24 -2.29 1.10
N ASN A 244 -12.25 -2.84 0.42
CA ASN A 244 -12.17 -3.33 -0.97
C ASN A 244 -11.81 -2.29 -2.06
N TRP A 245 -11.63 -1.02 -1.70
CA TRP A 245 -11.35 0.09 -2.61
C TRP A 245 -9.85 0.36 -2.81
N THR A 246 -8.98 -0.21 -1.98
CA THR A 246 -7.52 -0.04 -2.07
C THR A 246 -6.84 -1.35 -2.44
N ASP A 247 -5.96 -1.31 -3.44
CA ASP A 247 -5.18 -2.48 -3.88
C ASP A 247 -3.89 -2.62 -3.04
N PRO A 248 -3.74 -3.69 -2.24
CA PRO A 248 -2.56 -3.92 -1.43
C PRO A 248 -1.34 -4.42 -2.24
N ALA A 249 -1.55 -4.82 -3.50
CA ALA A 249 -0.49 -5.39 -4.33
C ALA A 249 0.67 -4.40 -4.52
N ILE A 250 1.89 -4.95 -4.57
CA ILE A 250 3.09 -4.18 -4.90
C ILE A 250 3.17 -4.13 -6.42
N GLY A 251 2.88 -2.96 -6.98
CA GLY A 251 2.91 -2.70 -8.41
C GLY A 251 4.12 -1.87 -8.82
N ASN A 252 4.31 -1.72 -10.12
CA ASN A 252 5.30 -0.80 -10.66
C ASN A 252 4.89 0.65 -10.40
N LEU A 253 5.89 1.51 -10.19
CA LEU A 253 5.69 2.95 -10.13
C LEU A 253 5.15 3.48 -11.44
N VAL A 254 4.19 4.41 -11.34
CA VAL A 254 3.80 5.22 -12.50
C VAL A 254 4.97 6.15 -12.85
N PRO A 255 5.33 6.34 -14.12
CA PRO A 255 6.52 7.10 -14.51
C PRO A 255 6.63 8.50 -13.89
N VAL A 256 5.49 9.18 -13.65
CA VAL A 256 5.46 10.52 -13.03
C VAL A 256 5.89 10.52 -11.55
N LEU A 257 5.79 9.37 -10.88
CA LEU A 257 6.18 9.18 -9.48
C LEU A 257 7.61 8.66 -9.35
N ASP A 258 8.26 8.28 -10.45
CA ASP A 258 9.66 7.82 -10.46
C ASP A 258 10.62 9.03 -10.43
N SER A 259 10.54 9.80 -9.36
CA SER A 259 11.38 10.97 -9.12
C SER A 259 11.66 11.17 -7.64
N TYR A 260 12.70 11.95 -7.32
CA TYR A 260 13.06 12.28 -5.95
C TYR A 260 11.93 13.02 -5.19
N TRP A 261 10.99 13.65 -5.91
CA TRP A 261 9.82 14.29 -5.33
C TRP A 261 8.90 13.32 -4.58
N LEU A 262 8.84 12.05 -4.99
CA LEU A 262 8.12 11.03 -4.22
C LEU A 262 8.67 10.94 -2.79
N MET A 263 9.99 10.98 -2.63
CA MET A 263 10.61 10.87 -1.31
C MET A 263 10.48 12.15 -0.46
N ILE A 264 10.33 13.32 -1.07
CA ILE A 264 10.33 14.60 -0.36
C ILE A 264 8.91 15.20 -0.29
N HIS A 265 8.30 15.51 -1.43
CA HIS A 265 6.98 16.14 -1.49
C HIS A 265 5.91 15.24 -0.90
N VAL A 266 5.77 14.01 -1.43
CA VAL A 266 4.69 13.09 -1.02
C VAL A 266 4.86 12.69 0.45
N ALA A 267 6.09 12.43 0.89
CA ALA A 267 6.39 12.11 2.29
C ALA A 267 5.94 13.22 3.26
N VAL A 268 6.20 14.50 2.92
CA VAL A 268 5.85 15.65 3.76
C VAL A 268 4.35 15.94 3.73
N ILE A 269 3.74 15.99 2.54
CA ILE A 269 2.32 16.33 2.41
C ILE A 269 1.43 15.23 3.00
N VAL A 270 1.71 13.95 2.71
CA VAL A 270 0.94 12.83 3.26
C VAL A 270 1.24 12.66 4.75
N GLY A 271 2.49 12.88 5.17
CA GLY A 271 2.88 12.86 6.59
C GLY A 271 2.14 13.92 7.43
N SER A 272 1.76 15.05 6.83
CA SER A 272 1.01 16.13 7.50
C SER A 272 -0.38 15.71 7.99
N TYR A 273 -1.00 14.69 7.37
CA TYR A 273 -2.27 14.14 7.86
C TYR A 273 -2.13 13.46 9.21
N GLY A 274 -0.92 13.00 9.58
CA GLY A 274 -0.64 12.38 10.87
C GLY A 274 -0.97 13.31 12.06
N PRO A 275 -0.33 14.49 12.16
CA PRO A 275 -0.64 15.49 13.18
C PRO A 275 -2.08 15.98 13.14
N PHE A 276 -2.70 16.12 11.95
CA PHE A 276 -4.12 16.52 11.86
C PHE A 276 -5.07 15.46 12.41
N ALA A 277 -4.84 14.17 12.12
CA ALA A 277 -5.62 13.08 12.68
C ALA A 277 -5.46 13.00 14.22
N LEU A 278 -4.25 13.24 14.72
CA LEU A 278 -3.96 13.38 16.14
C LEU A 278 -4.75 14.57 16.75
N ALA A 279 -4.68 15.75 16.16
CA ALA A 279 -5.42 16.93 16.61
C ALA A 279 -6.94 16.70 16.67
N MET A 280 -7.49 16.06 15.64
CA MET A 280 -8.91 15.70 15.57
C MET A 280 -9.33 14.83 16.76
N ILE A 281 -8.60 13.74 17.04
CA ILE A 281 -9.00 12.84 18.13
C ILE A 281 -8.81 13.46 19.50
N LEU A 282 -7.73 14.23 19.72
CA LEU A 282 -7.55 14.93 20.99
C LEU A 282 -8.65 15.96 21.23
N GLY A 283 -9.10 16.65 20.19
CA GLY A 283 -10.25 17.55 20.25
C GLY A 283 -11.53 16.82 20.68
N CYS A 284 -11.82 15.68 20.04
CA CYS A 284 -12.96 14.84 20.41
C CYS A 284 -12.87 14.36 21.87
N VAL A 285 -11.71 13.88 22.30
CA VAL A 285 -11.51 13.39 23.67
C VAL A 285 -11.61 14.51 24.69
N ALA A 286 -11.06 15.69 24.41
CA ALA A 286 -11.20 16.86 25.28
C ALA A 286 -12.67 17.26 25.43
N MET A 287 -13.45 17.28 24.36
CA MET A 287 -14.90 17.54 24.42
C MET A 287 -15.64 16.47 25.24
N ILE A 288 -15.28 15.20 25.09
CA ILE A 288 -15.85 14.11 25.91
C ILE A 288 -15.54 14.36 27.40
N LEU A 289 -14.30 14.70 27.75
CA LEU A 289 -13.95 15.02 29.14
C LEU A 289 -14.73 16.22 29.69
N MET A 290 -14.96 17.26 28.87
CA MET A 290 -15.78 18.41 29.26
C MET A 290 -17.21 18.00 29.59
N LEU A 291 -17.83 17.11 28.81
CA LEU A 291 -19.19 16.61 29.07
C LEU A 291 -19.30 15.85 30.39
N PHE A 292 -18.27 15.10 30.78
CA PHE A 292 -18.23 14.33 32.02
C PHE A 292 -17.64 15.11 33.22
N THR A 293 -17.35 16.40 33.04
CA THR A 293 -16.85 17.26 34.11
C THR A 293 -17.99 17.65 35.06
N ASN A 294 -17.82 17.40 36.35
CA ASN A 294 -18.74 17.77 37.43
C ASN A 294 -18.01 18.54 38.54
N LYS A 295 -18.74 19.04 39.54
CA LYS A 295 -18.15 19.85 40.63
C LYS A 295 -17.05 19.10 41.40
N ASP A 296 -17.18 17.77 41.52
CA ASP A 296 -16.29 16.94 42.33
C ASP A 296 -15.00 16.56 41.58
N ASN A 297 -15.03 16.48 40.25
CA ASN A 297 -13.89 16.06 39.42
C ASN A 297 -13.23 17.20 38.62
N LYS A 298 -13.75 18.44 38.75
CA LYS A 298 -13.36 19.61 37.96
C LYS A 298 -11.86 19.84 37.86
N LEU A 299 -11.15 19.88 38.99
CA LEU A 299 -9.70 20.10 39.01
C LEU A 299 -8.92 19.04 38.23
N LYS A 300 -9.32 17.76 38.34
CA LYS A 300 -8.64 16.67 37.62
C LYS A 300 -8.93 16.73 36.12
N MET A 301 -10.17 17.03 35.74
CA MET A 301 -10.56 17.14 34.34
C MET A 301 -9.91 18.33 33.66
N GLU A 302 -9.88 19.50 34.30
CA GLU A 302 -9.24 20.70 33.77
C GLU A 302 -7.75 20.49 33.46
N LEU A 303 -7.02 19.77 34.31
CA LEU A 303 -5.62 19.43 34.04
C LEU A 303 -5.45 18.54 32.81
N ASN A 304 -6.25 17.49 32.67
CA ASN A 304 -6.20 16.59 31.51
C ASN A 304 -6.64 17.31 30.23
N ILE A 305 -7.72 18.09 30.28
CA ILE A 305 -8.18 18.89 29.15
C ILE A 305 -7.10 19.88 28.71
N LYS A 306 -6.46 20.58 29.66
CA LYS A 306 -5.40 21.53 29.36
C LYS A 306 -4.20 20.85 28.70
N GLU A 307 -3.80 19.68 29.18
CA GLU A 307 -2.75 18.86 28.55
C GLU A 307 -3.12 18.48 27.11
N LEU A 308 -4.33 17.95 26.89
CA LEU A 308 -4.81 17.60 25.56
C LEU A 308 -4.84 18.81 24.62
N THR A 309 -5.30 19.97 25.10
CA THR A 309 -5.36 21.21 24.32
C THR A 309 -3.98 21.68 23.89
N TYR A 310 -2.97 21.63 24.77
CA TYR A 310 -1.59 21.99 24.39
C TYR A 310 -1.04 21.06 23.30
N ILE A 311 -1.25 19.75 23.44
CA ILE A 311 -0.79 18.78 22.44
C ILE A 311 -1.56 18.96 21.13
N ASN A 312 -2.85 19.29 21.19
CA ASN A 312 -3.68 19.56 20.02
C ASN A 312 -3.16 20.79 19.25
N GLU A 313 -2.91 21.91 19.93
CA GLU A 313 -2.35 23.13 19.33
C GLU A 313 -0.99 22.88 18.67
N LEU A 314 -0.10 22.13 19.35
CA LEU A 314 1.18 21.71 18.80
C LEU A 314 1.00 20.86 17.53
N SER A 315 0.06 19.90 17.57
CA SER A 315 -0.20 19.00 16.45
C SER A 315 -0.76 19.74 15.24
N LEU A 316 -1.68 20.70 15.45
CA LEU A 316 -2.22 21.55 14.39
C LEU A 316 -1.13 22.43 13.78
N THR A 317 -0.25 23.01 14.59
CA THR A 317 0.84 23.87 14.11
C THR A 317 1.81 23.06 13.25
N VAL A 318 2.24 21.89 13.73
CA VAL A 318 3.15 21.01 12.96
C VAL A 318 2.47 20.52 11.68
N GLY A 319 1.22 20.07 11.75
CA GLY A 319 0.46 19.65 10.58
C GLY A 319 0.33 20.76 9.54
N LEU A 320 0.00 21.99 9.96
CA LEU A 320 -0.10 23.15 9.08
C LEU A 320 1.23 23.48 8.42
N VAL A 321 2.33 23.52 9.18
CA VAL A 321 3.67 23.79 8.63
C VAL A 321 4.06 22.73 7.59
N MET A 322 3.86 21.44 7.91
CA MET A 322 4.14 20.35 6.98
C MET A 322 3.27 20.44 5.72
N LEU A 323 1.97 20.73 5.86
CA LEU A 323 1.06 20.87 4.72
C LEU A 323 1.45 22.06 3.84
N THR A 324 1.82 23.19 4.43
CA THR A 324 2.28 24.37 3.69
C THR A 324 3.56 24.06 2.91
N ILE A 325 4.57 23.48 3.55
CA ILE A 325 5.81 23.06 2.87
C ILE A 325 5.49 22.04 1.77
N GLY A 326 4.66 21.05 2.07
CA GLY A 326 4.19 20.05 1.12
C GLY A 326 3.57 20.67 -0.13
N ASN A 327 2.66 21.65 0.03
CA ASN A 327 2.03 22.34 -1.10
C ASN A 327 3.05 23.09 -1.98
N PHE A 328 4.04 23.77 -1.39
CA PHE A 328 5.10 24.43 -2.17
C PHE A 328 5.95 23.43 -2.95
N LEU A 329 6.34 22.33 -2.32
CA LEU A 329 7.08 21.25 -2.98
C LEU A 329 6.26 20.60 -4.11
N GLY A 330 4.93 20.52 -3.93
CA GLY A 330 4.02 20.00 -4.96
C GLY A 330 3.97 20.89 -6.20
N GLY A 331 4.03 22.21 -6.01
CA GLY A 331 4.16 23.16 -7.11
C GLY A 331 5.46 22.96 -7.91
N GLN A 332 6.58 22.72 -7.24
CA GLN A 332 7.87 22.44 -7.90
C GLN A 332 7.84 21.11 -8.67
N TRP A 333 7.31 20.05 -8.05
CA TRP A 333 7.11 18.77 -8.72
C TRP A 333 6.22 18.89 -9.97
N ALA A 334 5.14 19.68 -9.90
CA ALA A 334 4.24 19.90 -11.03
C ALA A 334 4.96 20.66 -12.17
N ASN A 335 5.80 21.64 -11.84
CA ASN A 335 6.61 22.35 -12.82
C ASN A 335 7.61 21.41 -13.51
N GLU A 336 8.33 20.57 -12.77
CA GLU A 336 9.28 19.61 -13.36
C GLU A 336 8.59 18.50 -14.16
N SER A 337 7.48 17.96 -13.65
CA SER A 337 6.81 16.80 -14.25
C SER A 337 5.94 17.17 -15.44
N TRP A 338 5.29 18.35 -15.41
CA TRP A 338 4.33 18.78 -16.42
C TRP A 338 4.79 20.01 -17.21
N GLY A 339 5.93 20.60 -16.88
CA GLY A 339 6.49 21.77 -17.58
C GLY A 339 5.65 23.05 -17.40
N ARG A 340 5.07 23.27 -16.21
CA ARG A 340 4.12 24.37 -15.93
C ARG A 340 4.61 25.37 -14.89
#